data_AF-A0A970HP42-F1
#
_entry.id   AF-A0A970HP42-F1
#
_cell.length_a   1.000
_cell.length_b   1.000
_cell.length_c   1.000
_cell.angle_alpha   90.00
_cell.angle_beta   90.00
_cell.angle_gamma   90.00
#
_symmetry.space_group_name_H-M   'P 1'
#
loop_
_entity.id
_entity.type
_entity.pdbx_description
1 polymer ?
#
loop_
_entity_poly.entity_id
_entity_poly.type
_entity_poly.pdbx_seq_one_letter_code
_entity_poly.pdbx_strand_id
1 'polypeptide(L)'
;MAEPKKDEGKYLYYKGLPLVREGNVIYYGNMDDDYVLLMTIMTTKKYMGRDVPDMIVVQILSTKEDMKIVKQDVKYGFYEAFDTGVIWLERMLAG
;
A
#
# COMPACT_ATOMS: atom_id res chain seq x y z
N MET A 1 -11.57 20.91 -13.36
CA MET A 1 -10.41 20.13 -13.84
C MET A 1 -9.29 20.45 -12.86
N ALA A 2 -9.18 19.68 -11.78
CA ALA A 2 -8.20 19.97 -10.73
C ALA A 2 -6.90 19.26 -11.12
N GLU A 3 -5.93 20.05 -11.57
CA GLU A 3 -4.57 19.60 -11.81
C GLU A 3 -3.94 19.18 -10.47
N PRO A 4 -3.28 18.01 -10.36
CA PRO A 4 -2.64 17.61 -9.12
C PRO A 4 -1.46 18.54 -8.85
N LYS A 5 -1.56 19.30 -7.76
CA LYS A 5 -0.44 20.08 -7.21
C LYS A 5 0.71 19.13 -6.93
N LYS A 6 1.82 19.33 -7.64
CA LYS A 6 3.13 18.75 -7.32
C LYS A 6 3.58 19.31 -5.96
N ASP A 7 3.27 18.58 -4.90
CA ASP A 7 3.93 18.79 -3.61
C ASP A 7 5.38 18.31 -3.74
N GLU A 8 6.30 19.23 -3.50
CA GLU A 8 7.74 19.05 -3.59
C GLU A 8 8.23 17.88 -2.72
N GLY A 9 8.44 16.72 -3.35
CA GLY A 9 9.37 15.68 -2.88
C GLY A 9 8.97 14.76 -1.73
N LYS A 10 7.73 14.81 -1.21
CA LYS A 10 7.33 14.00 -0.02
C LYS A 10 6.61 12.69 -0.31
N TYR A 11 6.03 12.52 -1.49
CA TYR A 11 5.20 11.36 -1.80
C TYR A 11 5.68 10.70 -3.09
N LEU A 12 5.93 9.39 -3.04
CA LEU A 12 6.09 8.62 -4.28
C LEU A 12 4.70 8.48 -4.91
N TYR A 13 4.63 8.52 -6.23
CA TYR A 13 3.40 8.21 -6.95
C TYR A 13 3.64 6.98 -7.82
N TYR A 14 2.72 6.01 -7.75
CA TYR A 14 2.72 4.84 -8.61
C TYR A 14 1.35 4.71 -9.27
N LYS A 15 1.32 4.62 -10.61
CA LYS A 15 0.09 4.60 -11.41
C LYS A 15 -0.90 5.75 -11.08
N GLY A 16 -0.38 6.92 -10.69
CA GLY A 16 -1.20 8.08 -10.35
C GLY A 16 -1.75 8.09 -8.92
N LEU A 17 -1.50 7.04 -8.12
CA LEU A 17 -1.87 6.99 -6.70
C LEU A 17 -0.65 7.26 -5.81
N PRO A 18 -0.83 7.96 -4.68
CA PRO A 18 0.28 8.20 -3.76
C PRO A 18 0.66 6.90 -3.05
N LEU A 19 1.97 6.73 -2.91
CA LEU A 19 2.66 5.65 -2.25
C LEU A 19 3.55 6.27 -1.18
N VAL A 20 3.22 6.00 0.08
CA VAL A 20 3.90 6.56 1.23
C VAL A 20 4.51 5.42 2.02
N ARG A 21 5.79 5.54 2.37
CA ARG A 21 6.47 4.57 3.21
C ARG A 21 6.94 5.23 4.49
N GLU A 22 6.52 4.68 5.61
CA GLU A 22 7.03 5.04 6.94
C GLU A 22 7.65 3.79 7.59
N GLY A 23 8.98 3.70 7.55
CA GLY A 23 9.72 2.56 8.09
C GLY A 23 9.34 1.23 7.43
N ASN A 24 8.67 0.37 8.20
CA ASN A 24 8.20 -0.96 7.78
C ASN A 24 6.75 -0.96 7.27
N VAL A 25 6.06 0.17 7.33
CA VAL A 25 4.68 0.31 6.90
C VAL A 25 4.64 1.08 5.58
N ILE A 26 3.86 0.59 4.63
CA ILE A 26 3.69 1.17 3.31
C ILE A 26 2.20 1.38 3.07
N TYR A 27 1.82 2.61 2.80
CA TYR A 27 0.48 3.02 2.43
C TYR A 27 0.43 3.30 0.93
N TYR A 28 -0.62 2.81 0.27
CA TYR A 28 -0.86 3.01 -1.15
C TYR A 28 -2.34 3.30 -1.40
N GLY A 29 -2.63 4.39 -2.12
CA GLY A 29 -4.00 4.83 -2.40
C GLY A 29 -4.25 6.26 -1.95
N ASN A 30 -5.32 6.88 -2.47
CA ASN A 30 -5.70 8.23 -2.12
C ASN A 30 -6.54 8.23 -0.83
N MET A 31 -6.36 9.24 0.04
CA MET A 31 -7.24 9.39 1.21
C MET A 31 -8.65 9.87 0.85
N ASP A 32 -8.84 10.39 -0.37
CA ASP A 32 -10.15 10.79 -0.90
C ASP A 32 -11.00 9.58 -1.34
N ASP A 33 -10.36 8.44 -1.63
CA ASP A 33 -11.01 7.20 -2.02
C ASP A 33 -11.57 6.45 -0.82
N ASP A 34 -12.60 5.62 -1.03
CA ASP A 34 -13.25 4.78 0.00
C ASP A 34 -12.32 3.79 0.71
N TYR A 35 -11.26 3.37 0.02
CA TYR A 35 -10.34 2.33 0.49
C TYR A 35 -8.89 2.71 0.23
N VAL A 36 -8.00 2.26 1.13
CA VAL A 36 -6.54 2.37 0.97
C VAL A 36 -5.86 1.05 1.27
N LEU A 37 -4.74 0.81 0.60
CA LEU A 37 -3.89 -0.36 0.82
C LEU A 37 -2.81 -0.06 1.86
N LEU A 38 -2.77 -0.85 2.91
CA LEU A 38 -1.74 -0.89 3.94
C LEU A 38 -0.92 -2.16 3.78
N MET A 39 0.41 -2.05 3.75
CA MET A 39 1.33 -3.18 3.76
C MET A 39 2.32 -3.02 4.89
N THR A 40 2.39 -3.99 5.79
CA THR A 40 3.34 -3.98 6.92
C THR A 40 4.37 -5.09 6.75
N ILE A 41 5.64 -4.72 6.66
CA ILE A 41 6.77 -5.64 6.60
C ILE A 41 6.98 -6.22 8.01
N MET A 42 6.71 -7.52 8.17
CA MET A 42 6.93 -8.26 9.42
C MET A 42 8.36 -8.75 9.55
N THR A 43 8.93 -9.28 8.45
CA THR A 43 10.28 -9.82 8.45
C THR A 43 11.04 -9.41 7.20
N THR A 44 12.36 -9.35 7.33
CA THR A 44 13.29 -9.12 6.23
C THR A 44 14.28 -10.26 6.15
N LYS A 45 14.67 -10.63 4.93
CA LYS A 45 15.74 -11.59 4.64
C LYS A 45 16.92 -10.88 4.01
N LYS A 46 18.14 -11.34 4.32
CA LYS A 46 19.32 -10.88 3.59
C LYS A 46 19.40 -11.55 2.23
N TYR A 47 19.35 -10.75 1.17
CA TYR A 47 19.58 -11.18 -0.19
C TYR A 47 20.65 -10.30 -0.83
N MET A 48 21.75 -10.91 -1.29
CA MET A 48 22.88 -10.20 -1.89
C MET A 48 23.42 -9.05 -1.02
N GLY A 49 23.49 -9.25 0.30
CA GLY A 49 23.97 -8.26 1.25
C GLY A 49 22.99 -7.12 1.57
N ARG A 50 21.75 -7.17 1.05
CA ARG A 50 20.68 -6.20 1.35
C ARG A 50 19.50 -6.88 2.06
N ASP A 51 18.87 -6.15 2.97
CA ASP A 51 17.66 -6.60 3.65
C ASP A 51 16.44 -6.38 2.74
N VAL A 52 15.84 -7.49 2.32
CA VAL A 52 14.68 -7.54 1.43
C VAL A 52 13.46 -8.00 2.25
N PRO A 53 12.29 -7.37 2.08
CA PRO A 53 11.07 -7.83 2.75
C PRO A 53 10.75 -9.29 2.41
N ASP A 54 10.51 -10.10 3.44
CA ASP A 54 10.17 -11.51 3.29
C ASP A 54 8.70 -11.77 3.63
N MET A 55 8.25 -11.50 4.86
CA MET A 55 6.83 -11.62 5.21
C MET A 55 6.20 -10.22 5.30
N ILE A 56 5.10 -10.02 4.58
CA ILE A 56 4.36 -8.76 4.55
C ILE A 56 2.88 -9.04 4.80
N VAL A 57 2.31 -8.30 5.73
CA VAL A 57 0.88 -8.28 5.99
C VAL A 57 0.25 -7.25 5.05
N VAL A 58 -0.68 -7.70 4.20
CA VAL A 58 -1.41 -6.88 3.24
C VAL A 58 -2.81 -6.64 3.80
N GLN A 59 -3.21 -5.38 3.94
CA GLN A 59 -4.47 -4.98 4.53
C GLN A 59 -5.15 -3.92 3.66
N ILE A 60 -6.45 -4.04 3.46
CA ILE A 60 -7.28 -2.97 2.88
C ILE A 60 -8.02 -2.31 4.03
N LEU A 61 -7.84 -0.99 4.16
CA LEU A 61 -8.53 -0.16 5.15
C LEU A 61 -9.63 0.64 4.46
N SER A 62 -10.77 0.77 5.11
CA SER A 62 -11.85 1.70 4.72
C SER A 62 -11.57 3.08 5.29
N THR A 63 -11.46 4.11 4.45
CA THR A 63 -11.25 5.50 4.91
C THR A 63 -12.52 6.10 5.47
N LYS A 64 -13.70 5.69 4.99
CA LYS A 64 -15.00 6.19 5.44
C LYS A 64 -15.43 5.67 6.82
N GLU A 65 -14.98 4.46 7.18
CA GLU A 65 -15.34 3.80 8.45
C GLU A 65 -14.17 3.83 9.45
N ASP A 66 -13.50 4.96 9.62
CA ASP A 66 -12.44 5.14 10.65
C ASP A 66 -11.27 4.15 10.50
N MET A 67 -10.76 3.95 9.27
CA MET A 67 -9.63 3.05 8.97
C MET A 67 -9.87 1.58 9.37
N LYS A 68 -11.12 1.12 9.34
CA LYS A 68 -11.43 -0.29 9.61
C LYS A 68 -10.80 -1.21 8.58
N ILE A 69 -10.18 -2.30 9.05
CA ILE A 69 -9.62 -3.35 8.20
C ILE A 69 -10.78 -4.14 7.57
N VAL A 70 -10.93 -4.03 6.26
CA VAL A 70 -11.96 -4.74 5.47
C VAL A 70 -11.45 -6.09 5.02
N LYS A 71 -10.16 -6.17 4.70
CA LYS A 71 -9.52 -7.39 4.22
C LYS A 71 -8.07 -7.42 4.68
N GLN A 72 -7.59 -8.61 5.05
CA GLN A 72 -6.22 -8.83 5.47
C GLN A 72 -5.73 -10.19 4.98
N ASP A 73 -4.46 -10.26 4.61
CA ASP A 73 -3.76 -11.51 4.28
C ASP A 73 -2.25 -11.35 4.49
N VAL A 74 -1.54 -12.47 4.52
CA VAL A 74 -0.08 -12.48 4.69
C VAL A 74 0.54 -13.05 3.43
N LYS A 75 1.40 -12.25 2.80
CA LYS A 75 2.13 -12.63 1.60
C LYS A 75 3.62 -12.71 1.87
N TYR A 76 4.26 -13.61 1.16
CA TYR A 76 5.70 -13.77 1.17
C TYR A 76 6.26 -13.07 -0.08
N GLY A 77 7.17 -12.13 0.12
CA GLY A 77 7.73 -11.29 -0.93
C GLY A 77 6.93 -10.01 -1.19
N PHE A 78 7.66 -8.92 -1.38
CA PHE A 78 7.07 -7.59 -1.62
C PHE A 78 6.27 -7.51 -2.92
N TYR A 79 6.73 -8.18 -3.97
CA TYR A 79 6.06 -8.14 -5.26
C TYR A 79 4.67 -8.79 -5.20
N GLU A 80 4.57 -10.00 -4.62
CA GLU A 80 3.29 -10.71 -4.47
C GLU A 80 2.33 -9.96 -3.55
N ALA A 81 2.86 -9.40 -2.46
CA ALA A 81 2.09 -8.56 -1.53
C ALA A 81 1.50 -7.33 -2.24
N PHE A 82 2.32 -6.63 -3.01
CA PHE A 82 1.91 -5.41 -3.70
C PHE A 82 0.94 -5.70 -4.84
N ASP A 83 1.20 -6.68 -5.69
CA ASP A 83 0.32 -7.06 -6.79
C ASP A 83 -1.07 -7.47 -6.28
N THR A 84 -1.11 -8.34 -5.27
CA THR A 84 -2.37 -8.75 -4.63
C THR A 84 -3.11 -7.57 -4.03
N GLY A 85 -2.40 -6.69 -3.31
CA GLY A 85 -2.96 -5.51 -2.66
C GLY A 85 -3.55 -4.52 -3.66
N VAL A 86 -2.85 -4.25 -4.76
CA VAL A 86 -3.33 -3.36 -5.84
C VAL A 86 -4.58 -3.94 -6.49
N ILE A 87 -4.61 -5.23 -6.81
CA ILE A 87 -5.79 -5.88 -7.40
C ILE A 87 -6.99 -5.79 -6.45
N TRP A 88 -6.78 -5.93 -5.14
CA TRP A 88 -7.86 -5.79 -4.16
C TRP A 88 -8.36 -4.36 -4.06
N LEU A 89 -7.44 -3.40 -4.01
CA LEU A 89 -7.79 -1.98 -3.97
C LEU A 89 -8.61 -1.59 -5.21
N GLU A 90 -8.14 -1.93 -6.42
CA GLU A 90 -8.85 -1.63 -7.66
C GLU A 90 -10.23 -2.29 -7.71
N ARG A 91 -10.36 -3.53 -7.22
CA ARG A 91 -11.67 -4.22 -7.15
C ARG A 91 -12.64 -3.59 -6.14
N MET A 92 -12.13 -3.08 -5.03
CA MET A 92 -12.96 -2.43 -4.01
C MET A 92 -13.39 -1.02 -4.46
N LEU A 93 -12.53 -0.30 -5.18
CA LEU A 93 -12.82 1.04 -5.72
C LEU A 93 -13.69 1.01 -6.99
N ALA A 94 -13.63 -0.08 -7.77
CA ALA A 94 -14.51 -0.29 -8.92
C ALA A 94 -15.90 -0.84 -8.53
N GLY A 95 -16.16 -1.01 -7.23
CA GLY A 95 -17.41 -1.53 -6.68
C GLY A 95 -18.59 -0.55 -6.74
#